data_AF-A0A950S2K1-F1
#
_entry.id   AF-A0A950S2K1-F1
#
_cell.length_a   1.000
_cell.length_b   1.000
_cell.length_c   1.000
_cell.angle_alpha   90.00
_cell.angle_beta   90.00
_cell.angle_gamma   90.00
#
_symmetry.space_group_name_H-M   'P 1'
#
loop_
_entity.id
_entity.type
_entity.pdbx_description
1 polymer ?
#
loop_
_entity_poly.entity_id
_entity_poly.type
_entity_poly.pdbx_seq_one_letter_code
_entity_poly.pdbx_strand_id
1 'polypeptide(L)' 'MADGHLRLHDLRHSFAVQTLLQWYRAGGDVQVKLPLLSTYLGHIDPKSTYWYLSAAPELLAEAGARLQHAVEVQP' A
#
# COMPACT_ATOMS: atom_id res chain seq x y z
N MET A 1 -1.58 -32.08 3.57
CA MET A 1 -2.53 -31.46 2.62
C MET A 1 -2.22 -29.97 2.62
N ALA A 2 -1.54 -29.48 1.59
CA ALA A 2 -1.17 -28.06 1.46
C ALA A 2 -2.27 -27.38 0.63
N ASP A 3 -3.08 -26.55 1.26
CA ASP A 3 -4.19 -25.85 0.61
C ASP A 3 -3.69 -24.91 -0.50
N GLY A 4 -4.12 -25.17 -1.72
CA GLY A 4 -3.66 -24.56 -2.97
C GLY A 4 -4.14 -23.14 -3.25
N HIS A 5 -4.26 -22.28 -2.23
CA HIS A 5 -4.70 -20.88 -2.35
C HIS A 5 -3.55 -19.86 -2.17
N LEU A 6 -2.31 -20.32 -2.20
CA LEU A 6 -1.05 -19.61 -1.83
C LEU A 6 -0.12 -19.34 -3.04
N ARG A 7 -0.65 -18.84 -4.16
CA ARG A 7 0.21 -18.47 -5.31
C ARG A 7 -0.21 -17.15 -5.94
N LEU A 8 -1.49 -17.01 -6.30
CA LEU A 8 -1.96 -15.79 -6.96
C LEU A 8 -2.21 -14.64 -5.97
N HIS A 9 -2.71 -14.96 -4.77
CA HIS A 9 -2.94 -13.96 -3.72
C HIS A 9 -1.61 -13.34 -3.25
N ASP A 10 -0.57 -14.17 -3.11
CA ASP A 10 0.76 -13.71 -2.69
C ASP A 10 1.41 -12.80 -3.74
N LEU A 11 1.27 -13.12 -5.02
CA LEU A 11 1.75 -12.25 -6.11
C LEU A 11 1.01 -10.90 -6.12
N ARG A 12 -0.31 -10.93 -5.91
CA ARG A 12 -1.14 -9.72 -5.81
C ARG A 12 -0.71 -8.86 -4.61
N HIS A 13 -0.46 -9.50 -3.47
CA HIS A 13 0.04 -8.85 -2.26
C HIS A 13 1.43 -8.23 -2.50
N SER A 14 2.40 -9.01 -2.99
CA SER A 14 3.75 -8.52 -3.27
C SER A 14 3.76 -7.36 -4.27
N PHE A 15 2.97 -7.45 -5.34
CA PHE A 15 2.85 -6.38 -6.32
C PHE A 15 2.27 -5.09 -5.71
N ALA A 16 1.22 -5.21 -4.89
CA ALA A 16 0.62 -4.07 -4.21
C ALA A 16 1.62 -3.39 -3.26
N VAL A 17 2.31 -4.17 -2.42
CA VAL A 17 3.29 -3.66 -1.46
C VAL A 17 4.46 -2.97 -2.16
N GLN A 18 5.05 -3.59 -3.19
CA GLN A 18 6.17 -3.00 -3.94
C GLN A 18 5.78 -1.71 -4.67
N THR A 19 4.57 -1.64 -5.22
CA THR A 19 4.04 -0.44 -5.88
C THR A 19 3.86 0.70 -4.89
N LEU A 20 3.24 0.41 -3.73
CA LEU A 20 3.05 1.39 -2.67
C LEU A 20 4.39 1.91 -2.14
N LEU A 21 5.37 1.03 -1.86
CA LEU A 21 6.71 1.42 -1.43
C LEU A 21 7.40 2.35 -2.43
N GLN A 22 7.33 2.05 -3.73
CA GLN A 22 7.88 2.92 -4.76
C GLN A 22 7.21 4.30 -4.77
N TRP A 23 5.88 4.38 -4.64
CA TRP A 23 5.19 5.67 -4.57
C TRP A 23 5.51 6.46 -3.31
N TYR A 24 5.69 5.77 -2.17
CA TYR A 24 6.15 6.38 -0.93
C TYR A 24 7.54 7.02 -1.12
N ARG A 25 8.50 6.25 -1.62
CA ARG A 25 9.88 6.69 -1.86
C ARG A 25 10.01 7.78 -2.91
N ALA A 26 9.15 7.78 -3.92
CA ALA A 26 9.10 8.81 -4.96
C ALA A 26 8.45 10.12 -4.47
N GLY A 27 8.05 10.23 -3.19
CA GLY A 27 7.36 11.41 -2.67
C GLY A 27 5.95 11.63 -3.24
N GLY A 28 5.39 10.64 -3.94
CA GLY A 28 4.09 10.77 -4.56
C GLY A 28 2.95 10.70 -3.55
N ASP A 29 1.84 11.38 -3.84
CA ASP A 29 0.62 11.25 -3.05
C ASP A 29 0.02 9.85 -3.25
N VAL A 30 0.26 8.99 -2.26
CA VAL A 30 -0.21 7.60 -2.27
C VAL A 30 -1.73 7.55 -2.13
N GLN A 31 -2.33 8.49 -1.41
CA GLN A 31 -3.77 8.52 -1.17
C GLN A 31 -4.53 8.76 -2.47
N VAL A 32 -4.03 9.66 -3.32
CA VAL A 32 -4.61 9.94 -4.64
C VAL A 32 -4.43 8.77 -5.62
N LYS A 33 -3.35 7.99 -5.48
CA LYS A 33 -3.03 6.87 -6.40
C LYS A 33 -3.64 5.53 -5.99
N LEU A 34 -4.12 5.39 -4.75
CA LEU A 34 -4.73 4.16 -4.24
C LEU A 34 -5.95 3.67 -5.04
N PRO A 35 -6.89 4.53 -5.48
CA PRO A 35 -7.99 4.10 -6.33
C PRO A 35 -7.52 3.46 -7.64
N LEU A 36 -6.47 4.01 -8.25
CA LEU A 36 -5.88 3.44 -9.48
C LEU A 36 -5.29 2.04 -9.23
N LEU A 37 -4.57 1.87 -8.12
CA LEU A 37 -4.04 0.56 -7.73
C LEU A 37 -5.17 -0.43 -7.45
N SER A 38 -6.23 0.01 -6.77
CA SER A 38 -7.41 -0.82 -6.51
C SER A 38 -8.05 -1.34 -7.80
N THR A 39 -8.24 -0.49 -8.80
CA THR A 39 -8.73 -0.90 -10.12
C THR A 39 -7.80 -1.90 -10.79
N TYR A 40 -6.48 -1.69 -10.73
CA TYR A 40 -5.49 -2.60 -11.32
C TYR A 40 -5.50 -3.99 -10.67
N LEU A 41 -5.74 -4.06 -9.36
CA LEU A 41 -5.84 -5.33 -8.62
C LEU A 41 -7.19 -6.05 -8.82
N GLY A 42 -8.15 -5.40 -9.50
CA GLY A 42 -9.51 -5.91 -9.67
C GLY A 42 -10.31 -5.89 -8.37
N HIS A 43 -9.98 -4.99 -7.44
CA HIS A 43 -10.73 -4.85 -6.19
C HIS A 43 -12.03 -4.07 -6.43
N ILE A 44 -13.15 -4.67 -6.05
CA ILE A 44 -14.48 -4.03 -6.12
C ILE A 44 -14.58 -2.91 -5.07
N ASP A 45 -13.92 -3.07 -3.92
CA ASP A 45 -13.85 -2.07 -2.86
C ASP A 45 -12.39 -1.59 -2.66
N PRO A 46 -12.10 -0.30 -2.85
CA PRO A 46 -10.80 0.31 -2.54
C PRO A 46 -10.32 0.05 -1.12
N LYS A 47 -11.22 -0.18 -0.15
CA LYS A 47 -10.86 -0.50 1.24
C LYS A 47 -9.99 -1.75 1.35
N SER A 48 -10.15 -2.73 0.46
CA SER A 48 -9.28 -3.91 0.41
C SER A 48 -7.83 -3.55 0.07
N THR A 49 -7.61 -2.47 -0.69
CA THR A 49 -6.28 -1.95 -1.01
C THR A 49 -5.71 -1.09 0.13
N TYR A 50 -6.56 -0.33 0.84
CA TYR A 50 -6.14 0.40 2.04
C TYR A 50 -5.58 -0.52 3.13
N TRP A 51 -6.08 -1.76 3.20
CA TRP A 51 -5.59 -2.78 4.14
C TRP A 51 -4.08 -3.04 4.01
N TYR A 52 -3.49 -2.89 2.81
CA TYR A 52 -2.05 -3.07 2.62
C TYR A 52 -1.20 -2.04 3.36
N LEU A 53 -1.70 -0.81 3.57
CA LEU A 53 -0.98 0.22 4.32
C LEU A 53 -0.78 -0.17 5.80
N SER A 54 -1.70 -0.96 6.35
CA SER A 54 -1.66 -1.41 7.74
C SER A 54 -1.06 -2.81 7.89
N ALA A 55 -0.99 -3.59 6.82
CA ALA A 55 -0.56 -4.99 6.84
C ALA A 55 0.94 -5.20 6.60
N ALA A 56 1.63 -4.22 5.98
CA ALA A 56 3.06 -4.31 5.73
C ALA A 56 3.82 -3.36 6.68
N PRO A 57 4.65 -3.89 7.61
CA PRO A 57 5.45 -3.08 8.54
C PRO A 57 6.30 -2.01 7.85
N GLU A 58 6.79 -2.31 6.64
CA GLU A 58 7.60 -1.40 5.83
C GLU A 58 6.78 -0.20 5.33
N LEU A 59 5.51 -0.41 4.99
CA LEU A 59 4.60 0.67 4.59
C LEU A 59 4.20 1.54 5.79
N LEU A 60 4.05 0.93 6.96
CA LEU A 60 3.74 1.66 8.19
C LEU A 60 4.89 2.60 8.59
N ALA A 61 6.14 2.16 8.43
CA ALA A 61 7.32 3.00 8.67
C ALA A 61 7.37 4.22 7.73
N GLU A 62 7.12 4.01 6.43
CA GLU A 62 7.08 5.09 5.43
C GLU A 62 5.91 6.07 5.68
N ALA A 63 4.75 5.57 6.08
CA ALA A 63 3.60 6.40 6.46
C ALA A 63 3.88 7.22 7.73
N GLY A 64 4.55 6.61 8.73
CA GLY A 64 4.97 7.28 9.95
C GLY A 64 5.95 8.43 9.70
N ALA A 65 6.96 8.20 8.85
CA ALA A 65 7.93 9.24 8.46
C ALA A 65 7.24 10.44 7.78
N ARG A 66 6.27 10.19 6.90
CA ARG A 66 5.47 11.27 6.28
C ARG A 66 4.63 12.04 7.29
N LEU A 67 4.03 11.35 8.26
CA LEU A 67 3.26 12.00 9.31
C LEU A 67 4.15 12.93 10.15
N GLN A 68 5.34 12.48 10.54
CA GLN A 68 6.31 13.29 11.28
C GLN A 68 6.68 14.56 10.49
N HIS A 69 7.00 14.43 9.21
CA HIS A 69 7.27 15.59 8.35
C HIS A 69 6.06 16.51 8.19
N ALA A 70 4.85 15.99 8.04
CA ALA A 70 3.63 16.79 7.92
C ALA A 70 3.29 17.54 9.22
N VAL A 71 3.64 16.98 10.38
CA VAL A 71 3.49 17.62 11.68
C VAL A 71 4.57 18.67 11.92
N GLU A 72 5.81 18.44 11.47
CA GLU A 72 6.91 19.41 11.57
C GLU A 72 6.75 20.62 10.64
N VAL A 73 6.04 20.48 9.51
CA VAL A 73 5.84 21.55 8.51
C VAL A 73 4.64 22.48 8.87
N GLN A 74 3.94 22.24 9.97
CA GLN A 74 2.90 23.15 10.48
C GLN A 74 3.43 24.01 11.64
N PRO A 75 3.78 25.30 11.40
CA PRO A 75 3.92 26.30 12.46
C PRO A 75 2.55 26.86 12.91
#